data_AF-Q707V6-F1
#
_entry.id   AF-Q707V6-F1
#
_cell.length_a   1.000
_cell.length_b   1.000
_cell.length_c   1.000
_cell.angle_alpha   90.00
_cell.angle_beta   90.00
_cell.angle_gamma   90.00
#
_symmetry.space_group_name_H-M   'P 1'
#
loop_
_entity.id
_entity.type
_entity.pdbx_description
1 polymer ?
#
loop_
_entity_poly.entity_id
_entity_poly.type
_entity_poly.pdbx_seq_one_letter_code
_entity_poly.pdbx_strand_id
1 'polypeptide(L)'
;MILLSLIFLATLVSSQNIMFGYTGGDKIDIHKKQALASISEFKSLLNNFDQRQSFKYQKDDIAAFVWSGSMVDNKDFSSNLISVLTDEVNEYGIPDEVYMEYVGDDSRFSFGAIINTKNNLDRVQTAVKKWSMGVSYNSYDGKKTYSKDVTFLSKNKKKKEQNDKEAGECFYFRYDNSLDIGIDKAYIKVFNSDLDINKLEVGEAVCKSEGTRPKLKLCKPINKELYFKYFNKSPKLDSNKNKALKALKSFKGMINNTVDRQSFEYNVDNIAGYMWIGQLVNDTHNTLNAYISEVTNNGAPDHSFYEYITKDPMTSFGIFLNVHNNVSMSQEVVKRWSMANSYNNITGKKNIDSGFCLLNYKDRKSFLEDNDAGQCFTFKFTSFSKVPVNNNSLNNYNDDFYDVDSGQTLCKSIGYLPGNMPISKYCKFYTVKDGDTCKSVAAKFPHLTEKEIISYNSKNGDFYGCDMLWEGDKICISKPYM
;
A
#
# COMPACT_ATOMS: atom_id res chain seq x y z
N MET A 1 42.42 -43.55 -35.23
CA MET A 1 41.97 -42.16 -35.04
C MET A 1 40.47 -42.12 -35.29
N ILE A 2 39.66 -42.42 -34.27
CA ILE A 2 38.19 -42.34 -34.34
C ILE A 2 37.81 -41.27 -33.33
N LEU A 3 37.39 -40.12 -33.86
CA LEU A 3 36.96 -38.95 -33.11
C LEU A 3 35.56 -39.24 -32.57
N LEU A 4 35.47 -39.60 -31.28
CA LEU A 4 34.19 -39.78 -30.59
C LEU A 4 33.64 -38.40 -30.19
N SER A 5 32.98 -37.71 -31.13
CA SER A 5 32.24 -36.48 -30.85
C SER A 5 30.89 -36.80 -30.20
N LEU A 6 30.91 -37.14 -28.91
CA LEU A 6 29.72 -37.18 -28.04
C LEU A 6 29.50 -35.79 -27.43
N ILE A 7 28.92 -34.88 -28.21
CA ILE A 7 28.33 -33.64 -27.66
C ILE A 7 26.87 -33.98 -27.32
N PHE A 8 26.64 -34.58 -26.16
CA PHE A 8 25.28 -34.70 -25.61
C PHE A 8 24.84 -33.30 -25.13
N LEU A 9 23.96 -32.64 -25.90
CA LEU A 9 23.10 -31.58 -25.39
C LEU A 9 22.03 -32.21 -24.47
N ALA A 10 22.39 -32.55 -23.23
CA ALA A 10 21.43 -33.10 -22.29
C ALA A 10 20.55 -31.99 -21.70
N THR A 11 19.24 -32.06 -21.94
CA THR A 11 18.22 -31.49 -21.07
C THR A 11 18.24 -32.26 -19.74
N LEU A 12 18.16 -31.56 -18.61
CA LEU A 12 18.16 -32.20 -17.30
C LEU A 12 16.72 -32.42 -16.85
N VAL A 13 16.30 -33.68 -16.80
CA VAL A 13 15.04 -34.06 -16.14
C VAL A 13 15.35 -34.29 -14.68
N SER A 14 14.59 -33.65 -13.79
CA SER A 14 14.75 -33.83 -12.35
C SER A 14 13.40 -33.84 -11.66
N SER A 15 13.24 -34.76 -10.70
CA SER A 15 12.05 -34.79 -9.86
C SER A 15 12.11 -33.62 -8.88
N GLN A 16 11.08 -32.77 -8.90
CA GLN A 16 10.96 -31.61 -8.04
C GLN A 16 9.73 -31.70 -7.16
N ASN A 17 9.86 -31.15 -5.96
CA ASN A 17 8.75 -30.99 -5.02
C ASN A 17 8.02 -29.69 -5.34
N ILE A 18 6.91 -29.82 -6.05
CA ILE A 18 6.05 -28.71 -6.45
C ILE A 18 5.08 -28.46 -5.33
N MET A 19 5.04 -27.23 -4.85
CA MET A 19 4.06 -26.82 -3.85
C MET A 19 2.77 -26.42 -4.54
N PHE A 20 1.64 -26.88 -3.99
CA PHE A 20 0.31 -26.50 -4.38
C PHE A 20 -0.38 -25.82 -3.21
N GLY A 21 -0.82 -24.58 -3.37
CA GLY A 21 -1.50 -23.80 -2.34
C GLY A 21 -2.93 -23.46 -2.75
N TYR A 22 -3.81 -23.30 -1.77
CA TYR A 22 -5.18 -22.83 -1.99
C TYR A 22 -5.66 -21.89 -0.88
N THR A 23 -6.58 -21.00 -1.22
CA THR A 23 -7.35 -20.17 -0.28
C THR A 23 -8.79 -20.62 -0.32
N GLY A 24 -9.41 -20.79 0.86
CA GLY A 24 -10.77 -21.27 1.01
C GLY A 24 -11.80 -20.38 0.30
N GLY A 25 -12.91 -20.98 -0.11
CA GLY A 25 -13.97 -20.31 -0.85
C GLY A 25 -15.04 -21.29 -1.30
N ASP A 26 -16.21 -20.77 -1.67
CA ASP A 26 -17.32 -21.57 -2.18
C ASP A 26 -16.96 -22.18 -3.53
N LYS A 27 -17.06 -23.51 -3.62
CA LYS A 27 -16.73 -24.26 -4.82
C LYS A 27 -17.98 -24.46 -5.67
N ILE A 28 -18.22 -23.55 -6.59
CA ILE A 28 -19.39 -23.60 -7.48
C ILE A 28 -19.00 -24.09 -8.89
N ASP A 29 -19.90 -24.83 -9.54
CA ASP A 29 -19.63 -25.48 -10.83
C ASP A 29 -19.26 -24.51 -11.96
N ILE A 30 -19.81 -23.29 -11.91
CA ILE A 30 -19.49 -22.25 -12.90
C ILE A 30 -18.01 -21.85 -12.83
N HIS A 31 -17.46 -21.64 -11.64
CA HIS A 31 -16.04 -21.32 -11.46
C HIS A 31 -15.16 -22.49 -11.87
N LYS A 32 -15.56 -23.73 -11.57
CA LYS A 32 -14.84 -24.94 -12.03
C LYS A 32 -14.74 -24.97 -13.55
N LYS A 33 -15.84 -24.75 -14.26
CA LYS A 33 -15.87 -24.73 -15.73
C LYS A 33 -14.99 -23.63 -16.30
N GLN A 34 -15.06 -22.41 -15.75
CA GLN A 34 -14.26 -21.28 -16.23
C GLN A 34 -12.76 -21.49 -15.94
N ALA A 35 -12.40 -22.07 -14.79
CA ALA A 35 -11.02 -22.41 -14.45
C ALA A 35 -10.44 -23.49 -15.36
N LEU A 36 -11.21 -24.52 -15.70
CA LEU A 36 -10.78 -25.54 -16.67
C LEU A 36 -10.56 -24.93 -18.07
N ALA A 37 -11.35 -23.93 -18.45
CA ALA A 37 -11.13 -23.20 -19.70
C ALA A 37 -9.82 -22.41 -19.69
N SER A 38 -9.47 -21.73 -18.59
CA SER A 38 -8.19 -21.02 -18.46
C SER A 38 -7.00 -21.97 -18.47
N ILE A 39 -7.10 -23.12 -17.80
CA ILE A 39 -6.10 -24.20 -17.82
C ILE A 39 -5.88 -24.72 -19.24
N SER A 40 -6.96 -24.96 -19.99
CA SER A 40 -6.88 -25.40 -21.38
C SER A 40 -6.18 -24.37 -22.28
N GLU A 41 -6.48 -23.09 -22.08
CA GLU A 41 -5.82 -22.00 -22.81
C GLU A 41 -4.32 -21.95 -22.49
N PHE A 42 -3.93 -22.07 -21.22
CA PHE A 42 -2.51 -22.13 -20.86
C PHE A 42 -1.78 -23.31 -21.48
N LYS A 43 -2.39 -24.50 -21.54
CA LYS A 43 -1.80 -25.64 -22.26
C LYS A 43 -1.58 -25.30 -23.73
N SER A 44 -2.54 -24.67 -24.39
CA SER A 44 -2.40 -24.24 -25.78
C SER A 44 -1.26 -23.24 -25.95
N LEU A 45 -1.22 -22.19 -25.13
CA LEU A 45 -0.20 -21.14 -25.19
C LEU A 45 1.21 -21.68 -24.93
N LEU A 46 1.39 -22.49 -23.89
CA LEU A 46 2.69 -23.09 -23.58
C LEU A 46 3.22 -23.97 -24.71
N ASN A 47 2.35 -24.76 -25.36
CA ASN A 47 2.75 -25.62 -26.47
C ASN A 47 3.07 -24.85 -27.77
N ASN A 48 2.47 -23.67 -27.95
CA ASN A 48 2.63 -22.86 -29.16
C ASN A 48 3.75 -21.81 -29.04
N PHE A 49 4.15 -21.44 -27.83
CA PHE A 49 5.12 -20.37 -27.57
C PHE A 49 6.32 -20.86 -26.75
N ASP A 50 7.22 -21.62 -27.38
CA ASP A 50 8.41 -22.19 -26.72
C ASP A 50 9.34 -21.15 -26.05
N GLN A 51 9.31 -19.89 -26.50
CA GLN A 51 10.21 -18.82 -26.05
C GLN A 51 9.58 -17.78 -25.12
N ARG A 52 8.25 -17.81 -24.91
CA ARG A 52 7.56 -16.86 -24.02
C ARG A 52 7.58 -17.39 -22.58
N GLN A 53 7.80 -16.51 -21.61
CA GLN A 53 7.94 -16.89 -20.20
C GLN A 53 6.65 -16.76 -19.42
N SER A 54 5.72 -15.88 -19.80
CA SER A 54 4.52 -15.64 -19.01
C SER A 54 3.28 -15.40 -19.85
N PHE A 55 2.13 -15.77 -19.30
CA PHE A 55 0.85 -15.80 -20.00
C PHE A 55 -0.28 -15.39 -19.05
N LYS A 56 -0.99 -14.31 -19.39
CA LYS A 56 -2.18 -13.86 -18.66
C LYS A 56 -3.44 -14.46 -19.26
N TYR A 57 -4.38 -14.86 -18.41
CA TYR A 57 -5.75 -15.14 -18.79
C TYR A 57 -6.70 -14.33 -17.90
N GLN A 58 -7.66 -13.64 -18.51
CA GLN A 58 -8.71 -12.93 -17.77
C GLN A 58 -10.01 -12.98 -18.56
N LYS A 59 -11.01 -13.67 -18.00
CA LYS A 59 -12.33 -13.81 -18.62
C LYS A 59 -13.34 -14.20 -17.55
N ASP A 60 -14.53 -13.60 -17.61
CA ASP A 60 -15.61 -13.79 -16.63
C ASP A 60 -15.08 -13.52 -15.20
N ASP A 61 -15.32 -14.43 -14.26
CA ASP A 61 -14.86 -14.32 -12.87
C ASP A 61 -13.43 -14.85 -12.66
N ILE A 62 -12.75 -15.24 -13.74
CA ILE A 62 -11.39 -15.80 -13.64
C ILE A 62 -10.34 -14.78 -14.02
N ALA A 63 -9.42 -14.54 -13.10
CA ALA A 63 -8.09 -14.01 -13.39
C ALA A 63 -7.06 -15.12 -13.15
N ALA A 64 -6.15 -15.34 -14.09
CA ALA A 64 -5.14 -16.38 -13.98
C ALA A 64 -3.84 -15.97 -14.67
N PHE A 65 -2.74 -16.57 -14.25
CA PHE A 65 -1.43 -16.31 -14.82
C PHE A 65 -0.54 -17.55 -14.75
N VAL A 66 0.28 -17.75 -15.77
CA VAL A 66 1.37 -18.73 -15.78
C VAL A 66 2.68 -17.99 -15.97
N TRP A 67 3.71 -18.41 -15.23
CA TRP A 67 5.08 -17.96 -15.43
C TRP A 67 6.04 -19.15 -15.44
N SER A 68 6.98 -19.13 -16.36
CA SER A 68 7.94 -20.20 -16.65
C SER A 68 9.30 -19.58 -16.88
N GLY A 69 10.22 -19.81 -15.95
CA GLY A 69 11.60 -19.33 -16.02
C GLY A 69 12.28 -19.71 -17.35
N SER A 70 13.36 -19.00 -17.69
CA SER A 70 14.01 -19.16 -18.99
C SER A 70 14.68 -20.51 -19.20
N MET A 71 14.91 -21.27 -18.12
CA MET A 71 15.45 -22.62 -18.17
C MET A 71 14.36 -23.70 -18.08
N VAL A 72 13.08 -23.34 -17.96
CA VAL A 72 11.99 -24.33 -17.87
C VAL A 72 11.47 -24.64 -19.28
N ASP A 73 11.33 -25.91 -19.66
CA ASP A 73 10.72 -26.25 -20.95
C ASP A 73 9.19 -26.04 -20.92
N ASN A 74 8.64 -25.26 -21.85
CA ASN A 74 7.19 -24.93 -21.82
C ASN A 74 6.31 -26.14 -22.14
N LYS A 75 6.76 -27.05 -23.01
CA LYS A 75 5.96 -28.24 -23.40
C LYS A 75 5.88 -29.22 -22.24
N ASP A 76 7.01 -29.46 -21.58
CA ASP A 76 7.07 -30.26 -20.35
C ASP A 76 6.24 -29.63 -19.22
N PHE A 77 6.34 -28.30 -19.05
CA PHE A 77 5.52 -27.57 -18.09
C PHE A 77 4.02 -27.79 -18.36
N SER A 78 3.60 -27.68 -19.63
CA SER A 78 2.23 -27.93 -20.06
C SER A 78 1.76 -29.37 -19.81
N SER A 79 2.59 -30.38 -20.11
CA SER A 79 2.17 -31.79 -20.03
C SER A 79 2.16 -32.33 -18.61
N ASN A 80 3.18 -32.00 -17.81
CA ASN A 80 3.43 -32.68 -16.54
C ASN A 80 2.90 -31.93 -15.33
N LEU A 81 2.83 -30.60 -15.43
CA LEU A 81 2.57 -29.76 -14.28
C LEU A 81 1.20 -29.10 -14.33
N ILE A 82 0.82 -28.55 -15.49
CA ILE A 82 -0.55 -28.03 -15.67
C ILE A 82 -1.59 -29.16 -15.56
N SER A 83 -1.21 -30.42 -15.76
CA SER A 83 -2.04 -31.59 -15.45
C SER A 83 -2.37 -31.71 -13.96
N VAL A 84 -1.45 -31.38 -13.04
CA VAL A 84 -1.74 -31.36 -11.58
C VAL A 84 -2.86 -30.38 -11.25
N LEU A 85 -2.81 -29.16 -11.81
CA LEU A 85 -3.90 -28.19 -11.66
C LEU A 85 -5.21 -28.70 -12.27
N THR A 86 -5.13 -29.37 -13.42
CA THR A 86 -6.31 -29.95 -14.09
C THR A 86 -6.98 -31.00 -13.19
N ASP A 87 -6.18 -31.90 -12.63
CA ASP A 87 -6.66 -33.02 -11.81
C ASP A 87 -7.26 -32.51 -10.50
N GLU A 88 -6.59 -31.57 -9.82
CA GLU A 88 -7.11 -30.98 -8.57
C GLU A 88 -8.44 -30.24 -8.79
N VAL A 89 -8.56 -29.45 -9.86
CA VAL A 89 -9.81 -28.74 -10.17
C VAL A 89 -10.91 -29.73 -10.58
N ASN A 90 -10.58 -30.80 -11.31
CA ASN A 90 -11.55 -31.81 -11.71
C ASN A 90 -12.07 -32.62 -10.52
N GLU A 91 -11.19 -33.07 -9.63
CA GLU A 91 -11.52 -33.94 -8.52
C GLU A 91 -12.17 -33.17 -7.36
N TYR A 92 -11.59 -32.02 -6.99
CA TYR A 92 -11.98 -31.31 -5.77
C TYR A 92 -12.73 -29.99 -6.01
N GLY A 93 -12.93 -29.59 -7.27
CA GLY A 93 -13.43 -28.25 -7.62
C GLY A 93 -12.38 -27.17 -7.38
N ILE A 94 -12.74 -25.91 -7.65
CA ILE A 94 -11.86 -24.75 -7.43
C ILE A 94 -12.43 -23.86 -6.31
N PRO A 95 -11.65 -23.56 -5.25
CA PRO A 95 -12.03 -22.57 -4.25
C PRO A 95 -11.77 -21.13 -4.77
N ASP A 96 -11.61 -20.15 -3.89
CA ASP A 96 -11.35 -18.75 -4.27
C ASP A 96 -10.06 -18.58 -5.08
N GLU A 97 -9.04 -19.37 -4.74
CA GLU A 97 -7.73 -19.31 -5.38
C GLU A 97 -7.01 -20.65 -5.26
N VAL A 98 -6.35 -21.05 -6.34
CA VAL A 98 -5.38 -22.16 -6.36
C VAL A 98 -4.13 -21.71 -7.08
N TYR A 99 -2.99 -22.23 -6.64
CA TYR A 99 -1.77 -22.07 -7.39
C TYR A 99 -0.84 -23.24 -7.16
N MET A 100 0.09 -23.41 -8.09
CA MET A 100 1.24 -24.28 -7.93
C MET A 100 2.51 -23.51 -8.23
N GLU A 101 3.59 -23.82 -7.52
CA GLU A 101 4.88 -23.19 -7.74
C GLU A 101 6.04 -24.14 -7.45
N TYR A 102 7.14 -23.85 -8.11
CA TYR A 102 8.47 -24.30 -7.73
C TYR A 102 9.39 -23.08 -7.80
N VAL A 103 10.15 -22.86 -6.73
CA VAL A 103 11.10 -21.77 -6.64
C VAL A 103 12.48 -22.37 -6.42
N GLY A 104 13.30 -22.35 -7.46
CA GLY A 104 14.71 -22.76 -7.37
C GLY A 104 15.57 -21.64 -6.79
N ASP A 105 16.86 -21.95 -6.57
CA ASP A 105 17.86 -20.99 -6.11
C ASP A 105 18.04 -19.79 -7.06
N ASP A 106 17.59 -19.95 -8.29
CA ASP A 106 17.62 -18.95 -9.35
C ASP A 106 16.28 -18.92 -10.07
N SER A 107 15.71 -17.71 -10.18
CA SER A 107 14.50 -17.42 -10.94
C SER A 107 14.43 -18.10 -12.31
N ARG A 108 15.54 -18.30 -13.03
CA ARG A 108 15.55 -18.98 -14.33
C ARG A 108 14.98 -20.40 -14.28
N PHE A 109 15.06 -21.07 -13.14
CA PHE A 109 14.55 -22.43 -12.90
C PHE A 109 13.21 -22.45 -12.17
N SER A 110 12.69 -21.29 -11.79
CA SER A 110 11.42 -21.18 -11.09
C SER A 110 10.26 -21.20 -12.09
N PHE A 111 9.07 -21.61 -11.62
CA PHE A 111 7.83 -21.56 -12.40
C PHE A 111 6.62 -21.55 -11.47
N GLY A 112 5.47 -21.14 -12.01
CA GLY A 112 4.22 -21.23 -11.30
C GLY A 112 3.01 -20.97 -12.19
N ALA A 113 1.85 -21.36 -11.68
CA ALA A 113 0.55 -21.13 -12.29
C ALA A 113 -0.47 -20.83 -11.19
N ILE A 114 -1.27 -19.79 -11.36
CA ILE A 114 -2.27 -19.32 -10.38
C ILE A 114 -3.59 -19.03 -11.07
N ILE A 115 -4.70 -19.37 -10.39
CA ILE A 115 -6.07 -19.10 -10.83
C ILE A 115 -6.84 -18.53 -9.64
N ASN A 116 -7.46 -17.37 -9.83
CA ASN A 116 -8.33 -16.71 -8.86
C ASN A 116 -9.75 -16.60 -9.43
N THR A 117 -10.75 -17.04 -8.66
CA THR A 117 -12.16 -17.13 -9.09
C THR A 117 -13.01 -15.92 -8.73
N LYS A 118 -12.36 -14.83 -8.27
CA LYS A 118 -12.99 -13.55 -7.96
C LYS A 118 -12.45 -12.43 -8.86
N ASN A 119 -11.89 -12.80 -10.00
CA ASN A 119 -11.25 -11.90 -10.97
C ASN A 119 -10.21 -10.96 -10.32
N ASN A 120 -9.52 -11.42 -9.27
CA ASN A 120 -8.55 -10.60 -8.55
C ASN A 120 -7.21 -10.55 -9.28
N LEU A 121 -7.14 -9.65 -10.27
CA LEU A 121 -5.96 -9.49 -11.13
C LEU A 121 -4.68 -9.15 -10.34
N ASP A 122 -4.79 -8.30 -9.31
CA ASP A 122 -3.66 -7.88 -8.48
C ASP A 122 -2.98 -9.07 -7.78
N ARG A 123 -3.77 -10.05 -7.33
CA ARG A 123 -3.25 -11.26 -6.66
C ARG A 123 -2.48 -12.14 -7.64
N VAL A 124 -3.01 -12.38 -8.83
CA VAL A 124 -2.34 -13.23 -9.82
C VAL A 124 -1.09 -12.56 -10.39
N GLN A 125 -1.12 -11.25 -10.62
CA GLN A 125 0.06 -10.46 -10.99
C GLN A 125 1.12 -10.46 -9.87
N THR A 126 0.72 -10.41 -8.61
CA THR A 126 1.64 -10.50 -7.46
C THR A 126 2.40 -11.82 -7.45
N ALA A 127 1.76 -12.94 -7.77
CA ALA A 127 2.41 -14.25 -7.85
C ALA A 127 3.52 -14.27 -8.92
N VAL A 128 3.21 -13.83 -10.13
CA VAL A 128 4.16 -13.76 -11.26
C VAL A 128 5.35 -12.88 -10.93
N LYS A 129 5.11 -11.70 -10.34
CA LYS A 129 6.18 -10.79 -9.94
C LYS A 129 7.12 -11.46 -8.94
N LYS A 130 6.59 -12.21 -7.97
CA LYS A 130 7.42 -12.96 -7.01
C LYS A 130 8.20 -14.09 -7.70
N TRP A 131 7.57 -14.89 -8.55
CA TRP A 131 8.26 -15.97 -9.26
C TRP A 131 9.38 -15.45 -10.17
N SER A 132 9.16 -14.33 -10.86
CA SER A 132 10.18 -13.65 -11.67
C SER A 132 11.39 -13.16 -10.87
N MET A 133 11.25 -13.04 -9.55
CA MET A 133 12.33 -12.72 -8.63
C MET A 133 12.96 -13.96 -7.96
N GLY A 134 12.47 -15.16 -8.24
CA GLY A 134 12.85 -16.37 -7.50
C GLY A 134 12.33 -16.36 -6.06
N VAL A 135 11.14 -15.80 -5.83
CA VAL A 135 10.49 -15.72 -4.52
C VAL A 135 9.16 -16.47 -4.54
N SER A 136 8.89 -17.25 -3.50
CA SER A 136 7.63 -17.97 -3.32
C SER A 136 6.43 -17.04 -3.07
N TYR A 137 5.27 -17.39 -3.63
CA TYR A 137 4.04 -16.66 -3.45
C TYR A 137 3.54 -16.71 -1.99
N ASN A 138 3.60 -17.89 -1.37
CA ASN A 138 3.33 -18.14 0.06
C ASN A 138 2.06 -17.48 0.61
N SER A 139 0.97 -17.51 -0.15
CA SER A 139 -0.34 -17.03 0.31
C SER A 139 -1.37 -18.15 0.15
N TYR A 140 -1.64 -18.87 1.23
CA TYR A 140 -2.58 -19.99 1.25
C TYR A 140 -3.19 -20.20 2.64
N ASP A 141 -4.38 -20.81 2.67
CA ASP A 141 -4.99 -21.36 3.88
C ASP A 141 -4.55 -22.81 4.10
N GLY A 142 -4.31 -23.54 3.01
CA GLY A 142 -3.79 -24.91 3.03
C GLY A 142 -2.86 -25.19 1.85
N LYS A 143 -2.00 -26.21 2.01
CA LYS A 143 -1.03 -26.61 0.98
C LYS A 143 -0.87 -28.13 0.86
N LYS A 144 -0.41 -28.55 -0.32
CA LYS A 144 0.02 -29.92 -0.66
C LYS A 144 1.37 -29.85 -1.39
N THR A 145 2.04 -30.98 -1.51
CA THR A 145 3.28 -31.11 -2.30
C THR A 145 3.14 -32.27 -3.28
N TYR A 146 3.52 -32.05 -4.54
CA TYR A 146 3.56 -33.08 -5.57
C TYR A 146 5.01 -33.29 -6.00
N SER A 147 5.43 -34.54 -6.10
CA SER A 147 6.68 -34.90 -6.76
C SER A 147 6.39 -35.07 -8.25
N LYS A 148 7.01 -34.23 -9.08
CA LYS A 148 6.86 -34.27 -10.54
C LYS A 148 8.19 -34.05 -11.23
N ASP A 149 8.38 -34.74 -12.34
CA ASP A 149 9.54 -34.53 -13.20
C ASP A 149 9.37 -33.21 -13.95
N VAL A 150 10.44 -32.41 -13.92
CA VAL A 150 10.55 -31.14 -14.63
C VAL A 150 11.77 -31.19 -15.53
N THR A 151 11.56 -30.84 -16.79
CA THR A 151 12.62 -30.69 -17.78
C THR A 151 13.18 -29.27 -17.77
N PHE A 152 14.46 -29.17 -17.39
CA PHE A 152 15.22 -27.94 -17.53
C PHE A 152 16.05 -27.92 -18.81
N LEU A 153 15.93 -26.82 -19.55
CA LEU A 153 16.66 -26.51 -20.77
C LEU A 153 18.15 -26.35 -20.47
N SER A 154 18.98 -26.77 -21.42
CA SER A 154 20.41 -26.47 -21.39
C SER A 154 20.68 -24.98 -21.66
N LYS A 155 21.83 -24.47 -21.23
CA LYS A 155 22.20 -23.04 -21.34
C LYS A 155 22.11 -22.48 -22.78
N ASN A 156 22.33 -23.30 -23.81
CA ASN A 156 22.24 -22.92 -25.22
C ASN A 156 20.82 -22.97 -25.80
N LYS A 157 19.89 -23.64 -25.12
CA LYS A 157 18.46 -23.72 -25.48
C LYS A 157 17.58 -22.83 -24.60
N LYS A 158 18.16 -22.18 -23.58
CA LYS A 158 17.42 -21.29 -22.66
C LYS A 158 16.65 -20.24 -23.44
N LYS A 159 15.47 -19.88 -22.94
CA LYS A 159 14.66 -18.81 -23.50
C LYS A 159 15.39 -17.48 -23.38
N LYS A 160 15.12 -16.57 -24.31
CA LYS A 160 15.54 -15.17 -24.15
C LYS A 160 14.74 -14.55 -23.01
N GLU A 161 15.44 -13.89 -22.09
CA GLU A 161 14.77 -13.15 -21.02
C GLU A 161 13.90 -12.03 -21.59
N GLN A 162 12.63 -11.98 -21.16
CA GLN A 162 11.65 -10.99 -21.59
C GLN A 162 10.94 -10.39 -20.38
N ASN A 163 10.44 -9.17 -20.55
CA ASN A 163 9.58 -8.52 -19.57
C ASN A 163 8.15 -8.55 -20.09
N ASP A 164 7.21 -9.04 -19.28
CA ASP A 164 5.79 -9.00 -19.61
C ASP A 164 5.09 -7.87 -18.85
N LYS A 165 4.64 -6.86 -19.60
CA LYS A 165 3.91 -5.71 -19.04
C LYS A 165 2.51 -6.08 -18.55
N GLU A 166 1.99 -7.25 -18.95
CA GLU A 166 0.72 -7.78 -18.45
C GLU A 166 0.77 -8.17 -16.96
N ALA A 167 1.97 -8.26 -16.37
CA ALA A 167 2.18 -8.44 -14.93
C ALA A 167 1.85 -7.19 -14.07
N GLY A 168 1.35 -6.11 -14.69
CA GLY A 168 0.96 -4.89 -14.00
C GLY A 168 2.17 -4.04 -13.63
N GLU A 169 2.07 -3.21 -12.59
CA GLU A 169 3.24 -2.47 -12.08
C GLU A 169 4.24 -3.44 -11.42
N CYS A 170 5.51 -3.34 -11.79
CA CYS A 170 6.58 -4.19 -11.25
C CYS A 170 6.81 -3.91 -9.77
N PHE A 171 7.33 -4.90 -9.04
CA PHE A 171 8.07 -4.58 -7.83
C PHE A 171 9.34 -3.83 -8.22
N TYR A 172 9.62 -2.76 -7.50
CA TYR A 172 10.75 -1.89 -7.79
C TYR A 172 11.52 -1.57 -6.52
N PHE A 173 12.68 -0.95 -6.70
CA PHE A 173 13.42 -0.25 -5.66
C PHE A 173 13.82 1.13 -6.21
N ARG A 174 14.25 2.02 -5.32
CA ARG A 174 14.81 3.31 -5.72
C ARG A 174 16.31 3.19 -5.76
N TYR A 175 16.91 3.53 -6.89
CA TYR A 175 18.36 3.49 -7.05
C TYR A 175 19.04 4.41 -6.03
N ASP A 176 20.01 3.91 -5.30
CA ASP A 176 20.71 4.62 -4.22
C ASP A 176 22.24 4.68 -4.43
N ASN A 177 22.67 4.53 -5.69
CA ASN A 177 24.05 4.24 -6.13
C ASN A 177 24.49 2.78 -6.00
N SER A 178 23.59 1.86 -5.68
CA SER A 178 23.82 0.41 -5.75
C SER A 178 22.73 -0.30 -6.55
N LEU A 179 23.13 -1.36 -7.26
CA LEU A 179 22.23 -2.31 -7.93
C LEU A 179 22.30 -3.72 -7.30
N ASP A 180 22.88 -3.83 -6.09
CA ASP A 180 22.96 -5.10 -5.38
C ASP A 180 21.63 -5.40 -4.67
N ILE A 181 20.70 -5.97 -5.44
CA ILE A 181 19.32 -6.25 -5.00
C ILE A 181 18.98 -7.75 -5.01
N GLY A 182 20.00 -8.61 -5.03
CA GLY A 182 19.82 -10.07 -4.98
C GLY A 182 19.16 -10.68 -6.22
N ILE A 183 19.17 -9.97 -7.36
CA ILE A 183 18.63 -10.46 -8.64
C ILE A 183 19.72 -10.42 -9.70
N ASP A 184 19.71 -11.39 -10.61
CA ASP A 184 20.66 -11.46 -11.73
C ASP A 184 20.59 -10.16 -12.56
N LYS A 185 21.75 -9.55 -12.82
CA LYS A 185 21.88 -8.30 -13.59
C LYS A 185 21.26 -8.41 -14.99
N ALA A 186 21.16 -9.62 -15.55
CA ALA A 186 20.46 -9.86 -16.81
C ALA A 186 18.97 -9.51 -16.71
N TYR A 187 18.30 -9.90 -15.62
CA TYR A 187 16.89 -9.57 -15.40
C TYR A 187 16.67 -8.08 -15.13
N ILE A 188 17.58 -7.43 -14.40
CA ILE A 188 17.50 -5.97 -14.18
C ILE A 188 17.45 -5.24 -15.53
N LYS A 189 18.32 -5.61 -16.49
CA LYS A 189 18.31 -5.01 -17.84
C LYS A 189 17.03 -5.29 -18.62
N VAL A 190 16.45 -6.48 -18.45
CA VAL A 190 15.26 -6.90 -19.18
C VAL A 190 14.02 -6.19 -18.66
N PHE A 191 13.84 -6.16 -17.34
CA PHE A 191 12.72 -5.48 -16.68
C PHE A 191 12.77 -3.96 -16.86
N ASN A 192 13.96 -3.40 -17.06
CA ASN A 192 14.20 -1.97 -17.26
C ASN A 192 14.78 -1.68 -18.65
N SER A 193 14.28 -2.35 -19.69
CA SER A 193 14.77 -2.18 -21.06
C SER A 193 14.56 -0.77 -21.63
N ASP A 194 13.71 0.03 -20.99
CA ASP A 194 13.49 1.45 -21.25
C ASP A 194 14.51 2.38 -20.55
N LEU A 195 15.45 1.83 -19.77
CA LEU A 195 16.44 2.59 -19.01
C LEU A 195 17.88 2.35 -19.46
N ASP A 196 18.67 3.44 -19.46
CA ASP A 196 20.13 3.34 -19.46
C ASP A 196 20.60 3.12 -18.02
N ILE A 197 20.76 1.85 -17.63
CA ILE A 197 21.17 1.48 -16.26
C ILE A 197 22.53 2.07 -15.83
N ASN A 198 23.34 2.60 -16.75
CA ASN A 198 24.61 3.24 -16.45
C ASN A 198 24.46 4.75 -16.15
N LYS A 199 23.25 5.30 -16.31
CA LYS A 199 22.92 6.72 -16.11
C LYS A 199 21.74 6.91 -15.15
N LEU A 200 21.51 5.94 -14.27
CA LEU A 200 20.45 6.03 -13.28
C LEU A 200 20.70 7.20 -12.34
N GLU A 201 19.66 7.99 -12.12
CA GLU A 201 19.68 9.05 -11.11
C GLU A 201 19.30 8.48 -9.74
N VAL A 202 19.91 8.98 -8.66
CA VAL A 202 19.53 8.58 -7.31
C VAL A 202 18.05 8.89 -7.08
N GLY A 203 17.30 7.87 -6.69
CA GLY A 203 15.86 7.96 -6.52
C GLY A 203 15.04 7.55 -7.74
N GLU A 204 15.66 7.17 -8.85
CA GLU A 204 14.95 6.60 -9.99
C GLU A 204 14.39 5.21 -9.61
N ALA A 205 13.14 4.96 -10.01
CA ALA A 205 12.52 3.66 -9.81
C ALA A 205 13.13 2.65 -10.78
N VAL A 206 13.53 1.48 -10.28
CA VAL A 206 14.11 0.39 -11.06
C VAL A 206 13.34 -0.88 -10.75
N CYS A 207 12.73 -1.48 -11.77
CA CYS A 207 12.02 -2.74 -11.65
C CYS A 207 12.98 -3.87 -11.24
N LYS A 208 12.51 -4.69 -10.31
CA LYS A 208 13.16 -5.91 -9.86
C LYS A 208 12.34 -7.17 -10.16
N SER A 209 11.11 -7.01 -10.66
CA SER A 209 10.28 -8.10 -11.16
C SER A 209 9.78 -7.80 -12.58
N GLU A 210 9.11 -8.77 -13.20
CA GLU A 210 8.27 -8.51 -14.38
C GLU A 210 7.24 -7.41 -14.12
N GLY A 211 6.86 -6.69 -15.18
CA GLY A 211 5.84 -5.66 -15.17
C GLY A 211 6.30 -4.33 -15.76
N THR A 212 5.47 -3.31 -15.57
CA THR A 212 5.71 -1.94 -16.01
C THR A 212 6.30 -1.13 -14.87
N ARG A 213 7.34 -0.34 -15.17
CA ARG A 213 7.94 0.59 -14.21
C ARG A 213 6.91 1.65 -13.79
N PRO A 214 6.71 1.88 -12.49
CA PRO A 214 5.76 2.89 -12.04
C PRO A 214 6.26 4.29 -12.39
N LYS A 215 5.32 5.18 -12.75
CA LYS A 215 5.62 6.58 -13.12
C LYS A 215 5.76 7.44 -11.87
N LEU A 216 6.91 7.36 -11.22
CA LEU A 216 7.15 8.05 -9.95
C LEU A 216 8.10 9.24 -10.12
N LYS A 217 7.88 10.29 -9.33
CA LYS A 217 8.84 11.38 -9.19
C LYS A 217 10.17 10.85 -8.63
N LEU A 218 11.27 11.45 -9.05
CA LEU A 218 12.60 11.23 -8.48
C LEU A 218 12.60 11.65 -7.01
N CYS A 219 13.14 10.79 -6.15
CA CYS A 219 13.21 11.08 -4.73
C CYS A 219 14.35 10.32 -4.07
N LYS A 220 15.13 11.00 -3.22
CA LYS A 220 16.27 10.42 -2.53
C LYS A 220 15.82 9.31 -1.57
N PRO A 221 16.26 8.06 -1.74
CA PRO A 221 15.88 6.99 -0.83
C PRO A 221 16.44 7.22 0.57
N ILE A 222 15.65 6.88 1.56
CA ILE A 222 16.01 6.88 2.98
C ILE A 222 16.01 5.42 3.43
N ASN A 223 17.18 4.78 3.30
CA ASN A 223 17.44 3.42 3.76
C ASN A 223 18.13 3.50 5.13
N LYS A 224 17.43 4.05 6.13
CA LYS A 224 17.94 4.14 7.51
C LYS A 224 17.27 3.10 8.38
N GLU A 225 17.97 2.66 9.43
CA GLU A 225 17.36 1.92 10.53
C GLU A 225 16.18 2.73 11.08
N LEU A 226 14.99 2.29 10.73
CA LEU A 226 13.78 2.87 11.22
C LEU A 226 13.28 1.98 12.36
N TYR A 227 13.00 2.61 13.49
CA TYR A 227 12.69 1.89 14.71
C TYR A 227 11.18 1.72 14.87
N PHE A 228 10.75 0.48 14.96
CA PHE A 228 9.46 0.15 15.55
C PHE A 228 9.57 0.32 17.06
N LYS A 229 8.86 1.32 17.57
CA LYS A 229 8.86 1.72 18.98
C LYS A 229 7.53 1.32 19.61
N TYR A 230 7.56 0.99 20.90
CA TYR A 230 6.34 0.61 21.62
C TYR A 230 6.38 0.98 23.10
N PHE A 231 5.18 1.04 23.66
CA PHE A 231 4.90 1.32 25.06
C PHE A 231 4.34 0.09 25.75
N ASN A 232 4.95 -0.23 26.89
CA ASN A 232 4.65 -1.39 27.72
C ASN A 232 4.77 -2.71 26.96
N LYS A 233 5.42 -3.70 27.57
CA LYS A 233 5.34 -5.08 27.11
C LYS A 233 3.98 -5.67 27.54
N SER A 234 2.88 -5.06 27.11
CA SER A 234 1.55 -5.65 27.31
C SER A 234 1.48 -6.99 26.55
N PRO A 235 0.75 -7.99 27.06
CA PRO A 235 0.51 -9.22 26.34
C PRO A 235 -0.07 -8.91 24.95
N LYS A 236 0.54 -9.48 23.92
CA LYS A 236 0.10 -9.30 22.53
C LYS A 236 -1.12 -10.18 22.29
N LEU A 237 -2.31 -9.64 22.55
CA LEU A 237 -3.58 -10.33 22.29
C LEU A 237 -3.86 -10.39 20.78
N ASP A 238 -4.36 -11.53 20.29
CA ASP A 238 -4.73 -11.69 18.87
C ASP A 238 -5.81 -10.69 18.42
N SER A 239 -6.71 -10.30 19.33
CA SER A 239 -7.70 -9.26 19.07
C SER A 239 -7.07 -7.91 18.74
N ASN A 240 -5.99 -7.53 19.44
CA ASN A 240 -5.25 -6.28 19.18
C ASN A 240 -4.51 -6.35 17.84
N LYS A 241 -3.94 -7.51 17.50
CA LYS A 241 -3.30 -7.76 16.20
C LYS A 241 -4.27 -7.51 15.05
N ASN A 242 -5.47 -8.08 15.09
CA ASN A 242 -6.45 -7.93 14.01
C ASN A 242 -6.91 -6.47 13.83
N LYS A 243 -7.15 -5.75 14.94
CA LYS A 243 -7.50 -4.31 14.90
C LYS A 243 -6.38 -3.47 14.29
N ALA A 244 -5.14 -3.68 14.72
CA ALA A 244 -3.97 -2.99 14.18
C ALA A 244 -3.76 -3.26 12.70
N LEU A 245 -3.90 -4.52 12.25
CA LEU A 245 -3.80 -4.86 10.83
C LEU A 245 -4.90 -4.19 9.99
N LYS A 246 -6.13 -4.08 10.52
CA LYS A 246 -7.21 -3.35 9.84
C LYS A 246 -6.88 -1.86 9.69
N ALA A 247 -6.38 -1.22 10.75
CA ALA A 247 -5.94 0.18 10.71
C ALA A 247 -4.81 0.41 9.70
N LEU A 248 -3.75 -0.41 9.73
CA LEU A 248 -2.61 -0.30 8.82
C LEU A 248 -3.00 -0.54 7.35
N LYS A 249 -3.86 -1.53 7.09
CA LYS A 249 -4.41 -1.77 5.74
C LYS A 249 -5.27 -0.59 5.27
N SER A 250 -6.01 0.05 6.17
CA SER A 250 -6.77 1.26 5.87
C SER A 250 -5.84 2.42 5.49
N PHE A 251 -4.78 2.67 6.26
CA PHE A 251 -3.75 3.67 5.87
C PHE A 251 -3.13 3.38 4.51
N LYS A 252 -2.92 2.11 4.18
CA LYS A 252 -2.38 1.71 2.86
C LYS A 252 -3.35 2.11 1.75
N GLY A 253 -4.64 1.86 1.94
CA GLY A 253 -5.68 2.30 1.01
C GLY A 253 -5.76 3.82 0.89
N MET A 254 -5.68 4.54 2.02
CA MET A 254 -5.73 6.00 2.03
C MET A 254 -4.56 6.63 1.27
N ILE A 255 -3.32 6.16 1.48
CA ILE A 255 -2.13 6.66 0.75
C ILE A 255 -2.29 6.46 -0.77
N ASN A 256 -2.87 5.33 -1.19
CA ASN A 256 -3.10 5.07 -2.62
C ASN A 256 -4.11 6.04 -3.24
N ASN A 257 -5.06 6.53 -2.44
CA ASN A 257 -6.17 7.36 -2.92
C ASN A 257 -5.92 8.86 -2.76
N THR A 258 -4.91 9.28 -1.99
CA THR A 258 -4.60 10.70 -1.76
C THR A 258 -3.12 10.97 -1.95
N VAL A 259 -2.76 11.66 -3.04
CA VAL A 259 -1.34 11.93 -3.37
C VAL A 259 -0.75 13.04 -2.47
N ASP A 260 -1.59 13.97 -2.02
CA ASP A 260 -1.18 15.24 -1.41
C ASP A 260 -1.62 15.43 0.05
N ARG A 261 -2.14 14.39 0.72
CA ARG A 261 -2.58 14.52 2.11
C ARG A 261 -1.44 14.21 3.10
N GLN A 262 -1.27 15.05 4.13
CA GLN A 262 -0.17 14.93 5.10
C GLN A 262 -0.53 14.14 6.35
N SER A 263 -1.79 14.08 6.75
CA SER A 263 -2.19 13.23 7.88
C SER A 263 -3.39 12.36 7.58
N PHE A 264 -3.56 11.32 8.39
CA PHE A 264 -4.62 10.35 8.23
C PHE A 264 -5.06 9.89 9.62
N GLU A 265 -6.36 9.90 9.85
CA GLU A 265 -6.98 9.36 11.06
C GLU A 265 -7.62 8.00 10.76
N TYR A 266 -7.49 7.08 11.70
CA TYR A 266 -8.28 5.85 11.76
C TYR A 266 -8.84 5.70 13.17
N ASN A 267 -10.16 5.72 13.32
CA ASN A 267 -10.84 5.56 14.59
C ASN A 267 -12.04 4.61 14.42
N VAL A 268 -11.77 3.30 14.48
CA VAL A 268 -12.77 2.24 14.25
C VAL A 268 -12.42 1.06 15.17
N ASP A 269 -13.39 0.27 15.63
CA ASP A 269 -13.18 -0.95 16.44
C ASP A 269 -12.39 -0.74 17.76
N ASN A 270 -12.53 0.43 18.37
CA ASN A 270 -11.76 0.87 19.54
C ASN A 270 -10.24 0.88 19.33
N ILE A 271 -9.77 1.15 18.11
CA ILE A 271 -8.38 1.49 17.85
C ILE A 271 -8.32 2.91 17.26
N ALA A 272 -7.45 3.74 17.82
CA ALA A 272 -7.10 5.04 17.28
C ALA A 272 -5.73 4.92 16.59
N GLY A 273 -5.64 5.37 15.35
CA GLY A 273 -4.42 5.39 14.57
C GLY A 273 -4.27 6.73 13.90
N TYR A 274 -3.05 7.25 13.86
CA TYR A 274 -2.73 8.47 13.15
C TYR A 274 -1.44 8.30 12.34
N MET A 275 -1.40 8.89 11.17
CA MET A 275 -0.21 8.92 10.31
C MET A 275 0.13 10.36 9.95
N TRP A 276 1.43 10.67 9.91
CA TRP A 276 2.00 11.91 9.39
C TRP A 276 2.95 11.60 8.24
N ILE A 277 2.80 12.31 7.13
CA ILE A 277 3.64 12.25 5.95
C ILE A 277 3.97 13.69 5.57
N GLY A 278 5.18 14.15 5.89
CA GLY A 278 5.64 15.48 5.48
C GLY A 278 5.60 15.65 3.95
N GLN A 279 5.49 16.90 3.46
CA GLN A 279 5.29 17.20 2.04
C GLN A 279 6.41 16.68 1.11
N LEU A 280 7.61 16.45 1.64
CA LEU A 280 8.73 15.91 0.90
C LEU A 280 8.80 14.38 1.02
N VAL A 281 8.05 13.77 1.93
CA VAL A 281 8.03 12.31 2.10
C VAL A 281 7.16 11.68 1.02
N ASN A 282 7.73 10.71 0.30
CA ASN A 282 7.05 9.94 -0.72
C ASN A 282 7.41 8.45 -0.62
N ASP A 283 6.68 7.60 -1.32
CA ASP A 283 6.98 6.16 -1.43
C ASP A 283 7.01 5.44 -0.06
N THR A 284 6.00 5.71 0.78
CA THR A 284 5.90 5.18 2.15
C THR A 284 5.36 3.75 2.21
N HIS A 285 5.03 3.14 1.07
CA HIS A 285 4.43 1.80 0.98
C HIS A 285 5.30 0.71 1.60
N ASN A 286 6.61 0.76 1.38
CA ASN A 286 7.55 -0.20 1.96
C ASN A 286 7.54 -0.13 3.49
N THR A 287 7.55 1.10 4.03
CA THR A 287 7.44 1.36 5.47
C THR A 287 6.15 0.82 6.07
N LEU A 288 5.03 1.04 5.39
CA LEU A 288 3.76 0.53 5.88
C LEU A 288 3.67 -1.00 5.78
N ASN A 289 4.18 -1.60 4.70
CA ASN A 289 4.25 -3.06 4.55
C ASN A 289 5.15 -3.71 5.61
N ALA A 290 6.28 -3.07 5.95
CA ALA A 290 7.18 -3.54 6.99
C ALA A 290 6.50 -3.50 8.38
N TYR A 291 5.73 -2.44 8.66
CA TYR A 291 4.91 -2.37 9.88
C TYR A 291 3.83 -3.47 9.88
N ILE A 292 3.09 -3.65 8.78
CA ILE A 292 2.10 -4.73 8.65
C ILE A 292 2.73 -6.10 8.91
N SER A 293 3.90 -6.36 8.35
CA SER A 293 4.65 -7.62 8.56
C SER A 293 5.03 -7.81 10.02
N GLU A 294 5.54 -6.77 10.68
CA GLU A 294 5.88 -6.83 12.10
C GLU A 294 4.67 -7.16 12.96
N VAL A 295 3.53 -6.48 12.76
CA VAL A 295 2.29 -6.76 13.50
C VAL A 295 1.75 -8.16 13.18
N THR A 296 1.90 -8.61 11.94
CA THR A 296 1.47 -9.95 11.52
C THR A 296 2.25 -11.02 12.27
N ASN A 297 3.57 -10.89 12.29
CA ASN A 297 4.45 -11.92 12.84
C ASN A 297 4.56 -11.86 14.36
N ASN A 298 4.47 -10.66 14.93
CA ASN A 298 4.78 -10.42 16.33
C ASN A 298 3.59 -9.88 17.13
N GLY A 299 2.42 -9.68 16.54
CA GLY A 299 1.27 -9.07 17.21
C GLY A 299 1.41 -7.55 17.41
N ALA A 300 0.36 -6.91 17.93
CA ALA A 300 0.34 -5.47 18.20
C ALA A 300 0.46 -5.18 19.70
N PRO A 301 1.41 -4.34 20.15
CA PRO A 301 1.40 -3.81 21.52
C PRO A 301 0.30 -2.75 21.69
N ASP A 302 0.04 -2.35 22.93
CA ASP A 302 -1.02 -1.38 23.26
C ASP A 302 -0.85 -0.05 22.52
N HIS A 303 0.40 0.41 22.47
CA HIS A 303 0.79 1.54 21.63
C HIS A 303 2.03 1.15 20.85
N SER A 304 1.98 1.33 19.55
CA SER A 304 3.13 1.13 18.66
C SER A 304 3.24 2.29 17.70
N PHE A 305 4.47 2.63 17.37
CA PHE A 305 4.70 3.65 16.38
C PHE A 305 6.00 3.47 15.64
N TYR A 306 5.99 4.09 14.47
CA TYR A 306 7.11 4.21 13.58
C TYR A 306 7.32 5.69 13.36
N GLU A 307 8.54 6.19 13.56
CA GLU A 307 8.80 7.61 13.33
C GLU A 307 10.18 7.81 12.71
N TYR A 308 10.22 8.74 11.76
CA TYR A 308 11.40 9.33 11.19
C TYR A 308 11.28 10.84 11.37
N ILE A 309 11.95 11.37 12.37
CA ILE A 309 11.86 12.78 12.71
C ILE A 309 13.17 13.46 12.36
N THR A 310 13.05 14.55 11.60
CA THR A 310 14.18 15.39 11.19
C THR A 310 13.98 16.78 11.77
N LYS A 311 14.90 17.71 11.49
CA LYS A 311 14.73 19.12 11.88
C LYS A 311 13.68 19.85 11.04
N ASP A 312 13.27 19.29 9.91
CA ASP A 312 12.26 19.86 9.03
C ASP A 312 10.98 18.99 9.08
N PRO A 313 9.83 19.53 9.52
CA PRO A 313 8.59 18.76 9.55
C PRO A 313 8.17 18.25 8.16
N MET A 314 8.58 18.91 7.07
CA MET A 314 8.28 18.50 5.70
C MET A 314 8.99 17.20 5.30
N THR A 315 10.10 16.85 5.95
CA THR A 315 10.83 15.58 5.75
C THR A 315 10.55 14.56 6.84
N SER A 316 9.64 14.85 7.78
CA SER A 316 9.31 13.96 8.88
C SER A 316 8.15 13.02 8.51
N PHE A 317 8.16 11.81 9.06
CA PHE A 317 7.17 10.77 8.82
C PHE A 317 6.87 10.03 10.11
N GLY A 318 5.63 9.59 10.31
CA GLY A 318 5.32 8.65 11.37
C GLY A 318 3.96 7.98 11.25
N ILE A 319 3.83 6.81 11.87
CA ILE A 319 2.57 6.08 12.02
C ILE A 319 2.44 5.70 13.50
N PHE A 320 1.34 6.06 14.13
CA PHE A 320 1.03 5.75 15.53
C PHE A 320 -0.25 4.93 15.58
N LEU A 321 -0.26 3.87 16.39
CA LEU A 321 -1.43 3.04 16.68
C LEU A 321 -1.63 2.92 18.19
N ASN A 322 -2.89 2.98 18.60
CA ASN A 322 -3.34 2.89 19.97
C ASN A 322 -4.58 2.00 20.07
N VAL A 323 -4.42 0.79 20.58
CA VAL A 323 -5.49 -0.24 20.59
C VAL A 323 -6.55 0.01 21.68
N HIS A 324 -6.40 1.06 22.48
CA HIS A 324 -7.33 1.49 23.55
C HIS A 324 -8.17 2.70 23.15
N ASN A 325 -8.18 3.04 21.85
CA ASN A 325 -8.92 4.17 21.29
C ASN A 325 -8.63 5.55 21.92
N ASN A 326 -7.42 5.78 22.42
CA ASN A 326 -7.06 7.11 22.93
C ASN A 326 -6.72 8.06 21.77
N VAL A 327 -7.78 8.66 21.21
CA VAL A 327 -7.71 9.62 20.10
C VAL A 327 -6.86 10.83 20.48
N SER A 328 -7.06 11.39 21.67
CA SER A 328 -6.32 12.58 22.14
C SER A 328 -4.81 12.35 22.16
N MET A 329 -4.36 11.19 22.63
CA MET A 329 -2.93 10.82 22.60
C MET A 329 -2.42 10.73 21.16
N SER A 330 -3.21 10.12 20.27
CA SER A 330 -2.82 9.95 18.87
C SER A 330 -2.73 11.30 18.13
N GLN A 331 -3.66 12.22 18.42
CA GLN A 331 -3.62 13.61 17.97
C GLN A 331 -2.42 14.38 18.54
N GLU A 332 -2.04 14.15 19.80
CA GLU A 332 -0.84 14.77 20.36
C GLU A 332 0.43 14.34 19.61
N VAL A 333 0.54 13.05 19.28
CA VAL A 333 1.68 12.47 18.57
C VAL A 333 1.81 13.07 17.17
N VAL A 334 0.73 13.10 16.38
CA VAL A 334 0.78 13.64 15.01
C VAL A 334 1.13 15.13 15.02
N LYS A 335 0.61 15.91 15.98
CA LYS A 335 0.96 17.33 16.15
C LYS A 335 2.45 17.51 16.46
N ARG A 336 3.04 16.66 17.30
CA ARG A 336 4.49 16.69 17.58
C ARG A 336 5.32 16.40 16.32
N TRP A 337 4.93 15.40 15.54
CA TRP A 337 5.61 15.08 14.29
C TRP A 337 5.54 16.20 13.25
N SER A 338 4.39 16.89 13.15
CA SER A 338 4.25 18.08 12.31
C SER A 338 5.10 19.28 12.77
N MET A 339 5.69 19.20 13.96
CA MET A 339 6.67 20.17 14.48
C MET A 339 8.11 19.63 14.46
N ALA A 340 8.38 18.53 13.76
CA ALA A 340 9.70 17.89 13.78
C ALA A 340 10.15 17.47 15.20
N ASN A 341 9.19 17.12 16.08
CA ASN A 341 9.47 16.65 17.44
C ASN A 341 9.10 15.16 17.59
N SER A 342 10.02 14.38 18.13
CA SER A 342 9.80 12.96 18.44
C SER A 342 8.87 12.78 19.63
N TYR A 343 8.19 11.62 19.66
CA TYR A 343 7.42 11.21 20.82
C TYR A 343 8.29 10.34 21.74
N ASN A 344 8.74 10.92 22.87
CA ASN A 344 9.86 10.40 23.67
C ASN A 344 9.48 9.39 24.77
N ASN A 345 8.27 8.85 24.76
CA ASN A 345 7.87 7.89 25.77
C ASN A 345 8.01 6.49 25.16
N ILE A 346 9.10 5.78 25.45
CA ILE A 346 9.39 4.47 24.84
C ILE A 346 9.84 3.49 25.89
N THR A 347 9.31 2.27 25.81
CA THR A 347 9.74 1.15 26.67
C THR A 347 10.62 0.15 25.91
N GLY A 348 10.55 0.17 24.58
CA GLY A 348 11.38 -0.66 23.73
C GLY A 348 11.41 -0.16 22.29
N LYS A 349 12.43 -0.60 21.54
CA LYS A 349 12.59 -0.35 20.12
C LYS A 349 13.12 -1.61 19.42
N LYS A 350 12.71 -1.82 18.19
CA LYS A 350 13.21 -2.86 17.29
C LYS A 350 13.56 -2.22 15.95
N ASN A 351 14.72 -2.56 15.40
CA ASN A 351 15.07 -2.14 14.05
C ASN A 351 14.22 -2.94 13.05
N ILE A 352 13.61 -2.24 12.11
CA ILE A 352 12.92 -2.84 10.97
C ILE A 352 13.57 -2.28 9.71
N ASP A 353 14.09 -3.18 8.89
CA ASP A 353 14.61 -2.83 7.58
C ASP A 353 13.46 -2.35 6.68
N SER A 354 13.49 -1.07 6.35
CA SER A 354 12.50 -0.41 5.51
C SER A 354 13.03 0.93 5.03
N GLY A 355 12.38 1.49 4.02
CA GLY A 355 12.63 2.84 3.57
C GLY A 355 11.39 3.54 3.03
N PHE A 356 11.59 4.82 2.77
CA PHE A 356 10.75 5.69 1.96
C PHE A 356 11.70 6.64 1.21
N CYS A 357 11.19 7.62 0.49
CA CYS A 357 12.07 8.58 -0.19
C CYS A 357 11.69 10.05 0.09
N LEU A 358 12.65 10.94 -0.10
CA LEU A 358 12.48 12.38 0.01
C LEU A 358 12.52 13.03 -1.37
N LEU A 359 11.43 13.70 -1.74
CA LEU A 359 11.33 14.53 -2.93
C LEU A 359 12.29 15.73 -2.84
N ASN A 360 12.66 16.26 -4.00
CA ASN A 360 13.26 17.59 -4.05
C ASN A 360 12.23 18.64 -3.61
N TYR A 361 12.73 19.77 -3.09
CA TYR A 361 11.85 20.84 -2.58
C TYR A 361 10.88 21.40 -3.63
N LYS A 362 11.31 21.49 -4.90
CA LYS A 362 10.46 21.92 -6.04
C LYS A 362 9.32 20.94 -6.36
N ASP A 363 9.48 19.67 -6.00
CA ASP A 363 8.58 18.57 -6.33
C ASP A 363 7.63 18.21 -5.18
N ARG A 364 7.71 18.95 -4.06
CA ARG A 364 6.94 18.73 -2.84
C ARG A 364 5.43 18.67 -3.10
N LYS A 365 4.75 17.88 -2.29
CA LYS A 365 3.28 17.78 -2.30
C LYS A 365 2.65 19.09 -1.89
N SER A 366 1.45 19.38 -2.42
CA SER A 366 0.63 20.48 -1.89
C SER A 366 0.29 20.18 -0.42
N PHE A 367 0.06 21.23 0.37
CA PHE A 367 -0.40 21.06 1.74
C PHE A 367 -1.93 21.08 1.73
N LEU A 368 -2.53 20.04 2.30
CA LEU A 368 -3.97 20.00 2.57
C LEU A 368 -4.13 20.08 4.07
N GLU A 369 -4.74 21.17 4.54
CA GLU A 369 -5.03 21.32 5.96
C GLU A 369 -5.91 20.15 6.42
N ASP A 370 -5.44 19.47 7.45
CA ASP A 370 -6.12 18.30 7.99
C ASP A 370 -6.47 18.52 9.45
N ASN A 371 -7.76 18.70 9.65
CA ASN A 371 -8.34 18.98 10.94
C ASN A 371 -8.54 17.74 11.80
N ASP A 372 -8.24 16.55 11.27
CA ASP A 372 -8.30 15.29 12.01
C ASP A 372 -7.31 15.31 13.19
N ALA A 373 -6.21 16.08 13.09
CA ALA A 373 -5.24 16.27 14.18
C ALA A 373 -5.80 17.01 15.42
N GLY A 374 -7.04 17.50 15.36
CA GLY A 374 -7.68 18.23 16.45
C GLY A 374 -7.15 19.66 16.56
N GLN A 375 -7.27 20.24 17.76
CA GLN A 375 -6.76 21.59 18.01
C GLN A 375 -5.23 21.61 17.92
N CYS A 376 -4.68 22.51 17.11
CA CYS A 376 -3.24 22.68 16.92
C CYS A 376 -2.54 23.17 18.20
N PHE A 377 -1.24 22.95 18.30
CA PHE A 377 -0.41 23.69 19.24
C PHE A 377 -0.26 25.12 18.75
N THR A 378 -0.41 26.08 19.66
CA THR A 378 -0.41 27.50 19.31
C THR A 378 0.80 28.26 19.85
N PHE A 379 0.99 29.47 19.35
CA PHE A 379 1.86 30.49 19.91
C PHE A 379 1.29 31.89 19.60
N LYS A 380 1.77 32.91 20.31
CA LYS A 380 1.47 34.31 20.02
C LYS A 380 2.53 34.86 19.07
N PHE A 381 2.14 35.30 17.89
CA PHE A 381 3.06 35.84 16.90
C PHE A 381 3.64 37.17 17.37
N THR A 382 4.95 37.33 17.26
CA THR A 382 5.68 38.58 17.47
C THR A 382 6.84 38.61 16.48
N SER A 383 7.37 39.78 16.15
CA SER A 383 8.53 39.93 15.26
C SER A 383 9.80 39.17 15.71
N PHE A 384 9.84 38.70 16.95
CA PHE A 384 10.97 37.96 17.53
C PHE A 384 10.63 36.50 17.90
N SER A 385 9.46 36.00 17.50
CA SER A 385 9.01 34.66 17.86
C SER A 385 9.92 33.59 17.25
N LYS A 386 10.61 32.82 18.09
CA LYS A 386 11.33 31.62 17.67
C LYS A 386 10.38 30.43 17.75
N VAL A 387 9.92 29.97 16.59
CA VAL A 387 9.07 28.78 16.47
C VAL A 387 9.91 27.63 15.93
N PRO A 388 9.78 26.40 16.45
CA PRO A 388 10.58 25.25 16.02
C PRO A 388 10.17 24.67 14.64
N VAL A 389 9.52 25.48 13.79
CA VAL A 389 9.12 25.09 12.43
C VAL A 389 9.52 26.17 11.44
N ASN A 390 9.78 25.78 10.18
CA ASN A 390 10.15 26.73 9.14
C ASN A 390 8.93 27.56 8.65
N ASN A 391 9.21 28.69 7.99
CA ASN A 391 8.16 29.61 7.51
C ASN A 391 7.18 28.94 6.53
N ASN A 392 7.63 27.99 5.71
CA ASN A 392 6.73 27.28 4.80
C ASN A 392 5.71 26.43 5.57
N SER A 393 6.16 25.76 6.63
CA SER A 393 5.27 24.97 7.47
C SER A 393 4.31 25.86 8.26
N LEU A 394 4.77 27.02 8.74
CA LEU A 394 3.88 28.00 9.37
C LEU A 394 2.82 28.53 8.41
N ASN A 395 3.22 28.88 7.18
CA ASN A 395 2.29 29.30 6.13
C ASN A 395 1.30 28.19 5.75
N ASN A 396 1.72 26.94 5.82
CA ASN A 396 0.80 25.82 5.58
C ASN A 396 -0.21 25.62 6.74
N TYR A 397 0.20 25.86 7.99
CA TYR A 397 -0.66 25.68 9.16
C TYR A 397 -1.57 26.87 9.44
N ASN A 398 -1.33 28.00 8.77
CA ASN A 398 -2.08 29.22 8.97
C ASN A 398 -2.24 29.89 7.60
N ASP A 399 -3.46 29.87 7.09
CA ASP A 399 -3.84 30.70 5.96
C ASP A 399 -3.48 32.16 6.27
N ASP A 400 -2.98 32.88 5.26
CA ASP A 400 -2.57 34.28 5.35
C ASP A 400 -1.46 34.57 6.40
N PHE A 401 -0.58 33.61 6.67
CA PHE A 401 0.57 33.81 7.58
C PHE A 401 1.41 35.07 7.30
N TYR A 402 1.46 35.55 6.05
CA TYR A 402 2.21 36.75 5.70
C TYR A 402 1.50 38.07 6.06
N ASP A 403 0.22 38.03 6.40
CA ASP A 403 -0.60 39.20 6.76
C ASP A 403 -0.97 39.21 8.26
N VAL A 404 -0.25 38.43 9.08
CA VAL A 404 -0.49 38.30 10.52
C VAL A 404 0.02 39.52 11.31
N ASP A 405 -0.84 40.08 12.17
CA ASP A 405 -0.45 41.12 13.11
C ASP A 405 0.30 40.55 14.34
N SER A 406 1.24 41.34 14.88
CA SER A 406 1.86 41.04 16.17
C SER A 406 0.79 40.92 17.27
N GLY A 407 0.79 39.80 17.99
CA GLY A 407 -0.16 39.46 19.05
C GLY A 407 -1.27 38.48 18.64
N GLN A 408 -1.41 38.19 17.34
CA GLN A 408 -2.33 37.16 16.87
C GLN A 408 -1.88 35.75 17.32
N THR A 409 -2.84 34.86 17.55
CA THR A 409 -2.58 33.47 17.91
C THR A 409 -2.51 32.64 16.63
N LEU A 410 -1.39 31.93 16.43
CA LEU A 410 -1.18 31.07 15.27
C LEU A 410 -0.94 29.62 15.69
N CYS A 411 -1.22 28.69 14.78
CA CYS A 411 -0.81 27.30 14.83
C CYS A 411 0.68 27.14 14.53
N LYS A 412 1.37 26.32 15.32
CA LYS A 412 2.74 25.86 15.05
C LYS A 412 2.81 24.37 14.72
N SER A 413 1.69 23.66 14.78
CA SER A 413 1.50 22.27 14.36
C SER A 413 0.30 22.19 13.43
N ILE A 414 0.11 21.04 12.77
CA ILE A 414 -1.16 20.76 12.07
C ILE A 414 -2.36 20.74 13.04
N GLY A 415 -3.56 20.98 12.52
CA GLY A 415 -4.82 21.09 13.23
C GLY A 415 -5.41 22.48 13.15
N TYR A 416 -6.53 22.72 13.83
CA TYR A 416 -7.22 24.02 13.82
C TYR A 416 -6.92 24.87 15.05
N LEU A 417 -7.04 26.19 14.93
CA LEU A 417 -6.95 27.12 16.05
C LEU A 417 -8.05 26.87 17.10
N PRO A 418 -7.78 27.02 18.41
CA PRO A 418 -8.83 27.01 19.43
C PRO A 418 -9.99 27.95 19.06
N GLY A 419 -11.21 27.42 19.05
CA GLY A 419 -12.42 28.16 18.65
C GLY A 419 -12.79 28.04 17.16
N ASN A 420 -11.90 27.51 16.32
CA ASN A 420 -12.10 27.33 14.87
C ASN A 420 -12.21 25.84 14.47
N MET A 421 -12.84 25.00 15.31
CA MET A 421 -13.10 23.61 14.91
C MET A 421 -13.89 23.61 13.59
N PRO A 422 -13.52 22.81 12.58
CA PRO A 422 -14.27 22.76 11.35
C PRO A 422 -15.62 22.16 11.58
N ILE A 423 -16.61 22.72 10.91
CA ILE A 423 -18.00 22.34 11.04
C ILE A 423 -18.19 20.86 10.78
N SER A 424 -17.51 20.32 9.78
CA SER A 424 -17.57 18.90 9.41
C SER A 424 -17.25 17.90 10.52
N LYS A 425 -16.54 18.31 11.58
CA LYS A 425 -16.19 17.41 12.70
C LYS A 425 -17.24 17.33 13.80
N TYR A 426 -18.10 18.34 13.95
CA TYR A 426 -19.19 18.35 14.94
C TYR A 426 -20.58 18.39 14.33
N CYS A 427 -20.64 18.45 13.00
CA CYS A 427 -21.85 18.70 12.28
C CYS A 427 -22.25 17.53 11.40
N LYS A 428 -23.47 17.02 11.63
CA LYS A 428 -24.21 16.28 10.62
C LYS A 428 -24.78 17.30 9.64
N PHE A 429 -24.45 17.17 8.36
CA PHE A 429 -24.97 18.04 7.32
C PHE A 429 -26.27 17.51 6.73
N TYR A 430 -27.13 18.43 6.34
CA TYR A 430 -28.28 18.22 5.48
C TYR A 430 -28.08 19.02 4.19
N THR A 431 -28.27 18.36 3.04
CA THR A 431 -28.32 19.04 1.76
C THR A 431 -29.72 19.55 1.52
N VAL A 432 -29.84 20.87 1.43
CA VAL A 432 -31.08 21.61 1.22
C VAL A 432 -31.69 21.21 -0.12
N LYS A 433 -32.99 20.93 -0.12
CA LYS A 433 -33.74 20.60 -1.34
C LYS A 433 -34.59 21.79 -1.76
N ASP A 434 -35.06 21.79 -3.00
CA ASP A 434 -35.99 22.82 -3.46
C ASP A 434 -37.20 22.95 -2.51
N GLY A 435 -37.57 24.20 -2.22
CA GLY A 435 -38.63 24.57 -1.27
C GLY A 435 -38.33 24.32 0.21
N ASP A 436 -37.12 23.87 0.57
CA ASP A 436 -36.75 23.77 1.99
C ASP A 436 -36.61 25.14 2.66
N THR A 437 -37.06 25.20 3.91
CA THR A 437 -36.85 26.30 4.84
C THR A 437 -36.18 25.74 6.09
N CYS A 438 -35.54 26.55 6.93
CA CYS A 438 -35.01 26.03 8.20
C CYS A 438 -36.09 25.33 9.02
N LYS A 439 -37.32 25.83 8.99
CA LYS A 439 -38.46 25.21 9.67
C LYS A 439 -38.80 23.83 9.10
N SER A 440 -38.85 23.68 7.78
CA SER A 440 -39.12 22.38 7.15
C SER A 440 -37.97 21.39 7.36
N VAL A 441 -36.72 21.88 7.40
CA VAL A 441 -35.55 21.04 7.71
C VAL A 441 -35.56 20.62 9.18
N ALA A 442 -35.78 21.54 10.11
CA ALA A 442 -35.87 21.25 11.54
C ALA A 442 -36.92 20.17 11.84
N ALA A 443 -38.10 20.25 11.19
CA ALA A 443 -39.17 19.27 11.35
C ALA A 443 -38.79 17.84 10.90
N LYS A 444 -37.76 17.67 10.05
CA LYS A 444 -37.26 16.35 9.62
C LYS A 444 -36.39 15.67 10.68
N PHE A 445 -35.89 16.40 11.67
CA PHE A 445 -34.94 15.89 12.66
C PHE A 445 -35.48 16.05 14.09
N PRO A 446 -35.64 14.95 14.85
CA PRO A 446 -36.09 15.03 16.22
C PRO A 446 -35.20 15.94 17.07
N HIS A 447 -35.82 16.81 17.88
CA HIS A 447 -35.15 17.75 18.79
C HIS A 447 -34.30 18.84 18.13
N LEU A 448 -34.45 19.05 16.82
CA LEU A 448 -33.84 20.18 16.14
C LEU A 448 -34.86 21.31 15.97
N THR A 449 -34.49 22.51 16.37
CA THR A 449 -35.29 23.72 16.15
C THR A 449 -34.68 24.60 15.07
N GLU A 450 -35.48 25.47 14.46
CA GLU A 450 -35.00 26.47 13.51
C GLU A 450 -33.93 27.39 14.12
N LYS A 451 -34.10 27.81 15.38
CA LYS A 451 -33.08 28.59 16.12
C LYS A 451 -31.77 27.84 16.28
N GLU A 452 -31.82 26.53 16.46
CA GLU A 452 -30.62 25.70 16.53
C GLU A 452 -29.93 25.60 15.17
N ILE A 453 -30.68 25.40 14.07
CA ILE A 453 -30.10 25.45 12.72
C ILE A 453 -29.38 26.79 12.50
N ILE A 454 -30.02 27.92 12.85
CA ILE A 454 -29.37 29.24 12.75
C ILE A 454 -28.09 29.27 13.60
N SER A 455 -28.18 28.88 14.87
CA SER A 455 -27.04 28.92 15.79
C SER A 455 -25.89 28.01 15.37
N TYR A 456 -26.17 26.88 14.74
CA TYR A 456 -25.16 25.91 14.31
C TYR A 456 -24.43 26.37 13.05
N ASN A 457 -25.07 27.22 12.25
CA ASN A 457 -24.55 27.66 10.96
C ASN A 457 -24.10 29.12 10.94
N SER A 458 -24.48 29.95 11.92
CA SER A 458 -24.16 31.38 11.95
C SER A 458 -22.67 31.72 12.07
N LYS A 459 -21.82 30.74 12.36
CA LYS A 459 -20.36 30.89 12.39
C LYS A 459 -19.69 30.52 11.07
N ASN A 460 -20.46 30.01 10.11
CA ASN A 460 -19.96 29.55 8.83
C ASN A 460 -20.22 30.68 7.85
N GLY A 461 -19.17 31.25 7.25
CA GLY A 461 -19.28 32.42 6.37
C GLY A 461 -20.26 32.25 5.20
N ASP A 462 -20.64 31.01 4.88
CA ASP A 462 -21.52 30.66 3.76
C ASP A 462 -23.00 30.49 4.13
N PHE A 463 -23.41 30.71 5.38
CA PHE A 463 -24.81 30.63 5.79
C PHE A 463 -25.45 32.01 5.93
N TYR A 464 -26.32 32.36 4.97
CA TYR A 464 -27.00 33.65 4.92
C TYR A 464 -28.29 33.74 5.76
N GLY A 465 -28.53 32.76 6.63
CA GLY A 465 -29.74 32.67 7.44
C GLY A 465 -30.87 31.88 6.76
N CYS A 466 -31.97 31.72 7.50
CA CYS A 466 -33.08 30.86 7.08
C CYS A 466 -33.92 31.43 5.94
N ASP A 467 -33.76 32.71 5.63
CA ASP A 467 -34.46 33.39 4.53
C ASP A 467 -33.77 33.18 3.18
N MET A 468 -32.52 32.70 3.18
CA MET A 468 -31.70 32.48 1.98
C MET A 468 -31.11 31.08 1.97
N LEU A 469 -32.00 30.08 1.97
CA LEU A 469 -31.66 28.68 1.77
C LEU A 469 -31.83 28.31 0.30
N TRP A 470 -30.75 27.87 -0.36
CA TRP A 470 -30.78 27.43 -1.75
C TRP A 470 -30.66 25.91 -1.86
N GLU A 471 -31.33 25.35 -2.87
CA GLU A 471 -31.18 23.94 -3.19
C GLU A 471 -29.69 23.61 -3.43
N GLY A 472 -29.21 22.55 -2.78
CA GLY A 472 -27.82 22.12 -2.84
C GLY A 472 -26.95 22.63 -1.68
N ASP A 473 -27.38 23.67 -0.96
CA ASP A 473 -26.65 24.17 0.23
C ASP A 473 -26.48 23.05 1.26
N LYS A 474 -25.35 23.08 1.96
CA LYS A 474 -25.08 22.16 3.07
C LYS A 474 -25.19 22.90 4.39
N ILE A 475 -26.25 22.60 5.14
CA ILE A 475 -26.47 23.20 6.45
C ILE A 475 -26.29 22.19 7.57
N CYS A 476 -25.85 22.71 8.71
CA CYS A 476 -25.62 21.95 9.91
C CYS A 476 -26.91 21.68 10.69
N ILE A 477 -27.15 20.41 11.00
CA ILE A 477 -28.36 19.94 11.69
C ILE A 477 -28.07 19.19 13.00
N SER A 478 -26.83 19.25 13.50
CA SER A 478 -26.48 18.72 14.83
C SER A 478 -25.73 19.74 15.65
N LYS A 479 -25.93 19.67 16.97
CA LYS A 479 -25.29 20.57 17.93
C LYS A 479 -23.78 20.50 17.78
N PRO A 480 -23.11 21.65 17.56
CA PRO A 480 -21.68 21.76 17.70
C PRO A 480 -21.28 21.36 19.12
N TYR A 481 -20.44 20.34 19.28
CA TYR A 481 -19.73 20.14 20.53
C TYR A 481 -18.65 21.23 20.59
N MET A 482 -19.02 22.42 21.08
CA MET A 482 -18.07 23.50 21.36
C MET A 482 -17.29 23.23 22.63
#